data_AF-A0A0J8S0A4-F1
#
_entry.id   AF-A0A0J8S0A4-F1
#
_cell.length_a   1.000
_cell.length_b   1.000
_cell.length_c   1.000
_cell.angle_alpha   90.00
_cell.angle_beta   90.00
_cell.angle_gamma   90.00
#
_symmetry.space_group_name_H-M   'P 1'
#
loop_
_entity.id
_entity.type
_entity.pdbx_description
1 polymer ?
#
loop_
_entity_poly.entity_id
_entity_poly.type
_entity_poly.pdbx_seq_one_letter_code
_entity_poly.pdbx_strand_id
1 'polypeptide(L)'
;MHMNKVGTLASLLQFAFQYPSLSLATDDTPEAKLKPCTIYSPNTGAYFDLKTISLLPPEMKDGKKIRPDDRETSWHSRGYDYGANFTINICGPVIENLEDVVGVDKERWQNVSAFYNMDGKTYSIGQQSSDLVFRGRKLVLNYTDGSPCPTSGETRRKRDLVPRDDRDHDQDDGKNDNKGGDKDEDRDSDTKYRRRKSTLMSFLCDRDLVTPAATVSYVGTLDSCSYYFEVRTAAACGGVAASTDGGLSPAGVFGVM
;
A
#
# COMPACT_ATOMS: atom_id res chain seq x y z
N MET A 1 5.50 73.64 -64.81
CA MET A 1 4.35 73.31 -65.69
C MET A 1 3.76 72.00 -65.22
N HIS A 2 2.42 71.97 -65.17
CA HIS A 2 1.51 70.83 -65.00
C HIS A 2 1.48 70.05 -63.67
N MET A 3 0.47 70.43 -62.88
CA MET A 3 -0.43 69.51 -62.18
C MET A 3 -0.89 68.35 -63.08
N ASN A 4 -1.00 67.16 -62.48
CA ASN A 4 -2.21 66.34 -62.63
C ASN A 4 -2.47 65.55 -61.35
N LYS A 5 -3.75 65.29 -61.11
CA LYS A 5 -4.44 65.10 -59.84
C LYS A 5 -5.28 63.83 -59.94
N VAL A 6 -5.61 63.24 -58.78
CA VAL A 6 -6.69 62.25 -58.54
C VAL A 6 -6.36 60.84 -59.05
N GLY A 7 -6.62 59.71 -58.39
CA GLY A 7 -7.29 59.20 -57.18
C GLY A 7 -6.96 57.69 -57.20
N THR A 8 -7.26 56.78 -56.28
CA THR A 8 -8.27 56.66 -55.23
C THR A 8 -7.98 55.30 -54.56
N LEU A 9 -8.43 55.17 -53.31
CA LEU A 9 -8.77 53.92 -52.61
C LEU A 9 -7.63 53.02 -52.11
N ALA A 10 -7.37 53.22 -50.82
CA ALA A 10 -6.81 52.25 -49.91
C ALA A 10 -7.66 50.96 -49.87
N SER A 11 -7.00 49.82 -50.01
CA SER A 11 -7.53 48.53 -49.56
C SER A 11 -6.39 47.75 -48.92
N LEU A 12 -6.21 47.96 -47.62
CA LEU A 12 -5.38 47.12 -46.76
C LEU A 12 -6.18 45.84 -46.48
N LEU A 13 -5.94 44.78 -47.25
CA LEU A 13 -6.34 43.43 -46.86
C LEU A 13 -5.47 43.00 -45.67
N GLN A 14 -5.97 43.26 -44.46
CA GLN A 14 -5.49 42.59 -43.25
C GLN A 14 -6.02 41.15 -43.28
N PHE A 15 -5.17 40.21 -43.67
CA PHE A 15 -5.39 38.79 -43.37
C PHE A 15 -5.28 38.61 -41.85
N ALA A 16 -6.42 38.65 -41.16
CA ALA A 16 -6.51 38.14 -39.80
C ALA A 16 -6.39 36.61 -39.88
N PHE A 17 -5.19 36.08 -39.61
CA PHE A 17 -5.02 34.68 -39.25
C PHE A 17 -5.73 34.47 -37.91
N GLN A 18 -7.02 34.11 -37.98
CA GLN A 18 -7.72 33.52 -36.85
C GLN A 18 -7.13 32.12 -36.66
N TYR A 19 -6.14 32.00 -35.77
CA TYR A 19 -5.77 30.72 -35.21
C TYR A 19 -7.01 30.17 -34.48
N PRO A 20 -7.54 29.00 -34.84
CA PRO A 20 -8.53 28.36 -34.01
C PRO A 20 -7.83 28.01 -32.69
N SER A 21 -8.23 28.67 -31.61
CA SER A 21 -7.92 28.22 -30.26
C SER A 21 -8.52 26.83 -30.11
N LEU A 22 -7.68 25.79 -30.25
CA LEU A 22 -8.00 24.45 -29.77
C LEU A 22 -8.10 24.56 -28.25
N SER A 23 -9.30 24.83 -27.76
CA SER A 23 -9.65 24.56 -26.37
C SER A 23 -9.54 23.04 -26.19
N LEU A 24 -8.51 22.58 -25.49
CA LEU A 24 -8.60 21.29 -24.82
C LEU A 24 -9.76 21.42 -23.85
N ALA A 25 -10.87 20.76 -24.16
CA ALA A 25 -11.87 20.47 -23.16
C ALA A 25 -11.17 19.61 -22.10
N THR A 26 -10.92 20.17 -20.92
CA THR A 26 -10.74 19.37 -19.73
C THR A 26 -12.08 18.67 -19.54
N ASP A 27 -12.12 17.39 -19.90
CA ASP A 27 -13.23 16.52 -19.53
C ASP A 27 -13.16 16.42 -18.01
N ASP A 28 -13.83 17.35 -17.32
CA ASP A 28 -14.13 17.28 -15.89
C ASP A 28 -15.21 16.20 -15.70
N THR A 29 -14.94 14.98 -16.15
CA THR A 29 -15.65 13.81 -15.67
C THR A 29 -15.20 13.62 -14.22
N PRO A 30 -16.12 13.54 -13.24
CA PRO A 30 -15.75 13.15 -11.89
C PRO A 30 -15.05 11.81 -12.00
N GLU A 31 -13.75 11.78 -11.72
CA GLU A 31 -12.97 10.55 -11.64
C GLU A 31 -13.72 9.63 -10.68
N ALA A 32 -14.39 8.61 -11.22
CA ALA A 32 -15.20 7.71 -10.44
C ALA A 32 -14.25 7.07 -9.42
N LYS A 33 -14.39 7.46 -8.14
CA LYS A 33 -13.49 7.01 -7.07
C LYS A 33 -13.38 5.49 -7.14
N LEU A 34 -12.18 5.02 -7.40
CA LEU A 34 -11.90 3.58 -7.48
C LEU A 34 -12.31 2.91 -6.17
N LYS A 35 -12.81 1.68 -6.29
CA LYS A 35 -13.10 0.86 -5.11
C LYS A 35 -11.76 0.53 -4.42
N PRO A 36 -11.71 0.41 -3.08
CA PRO A 36 -10.50 -0.02 -2.38
C PRO A 36 -9.99 -1.34 -2.94
N CYS A 37 -8.67 -1.53 -3.00
CA CYS A 37 -8.03 -2.73 -3.51
C CYS A 37 -8.26 -2.98 -5.02
N THR A 38 -8.53 -1.91 -5.78
CA THR A 38 -8.70 -1.98 -7.23
C THR A 38 -7.86 -0.89 -7.91
N ILE A 39 -7.40 -1.14 -9.14
CA ILE A 39 -6.57 -0.19 -9.90
C ILE A 39 -6.69 -0.42 -11.40
N TYR A 40 -6.56 0.65 -12.18
CA TYR A 40 -6.37 0.57 -13.64
C TYR A 40 -4.88 0.65 -13.99
N SER A 41 -4.44 -0.17 -14.93
CA SER A 41 -3.08 -0.05 -15.47
C SER A 41 -2.95 1.24 -16.27
N PRO A 42 -1.96 2.10 -15.97
CA PRO A 42 -1.77 3.35 -16.71
C PRO A 42 -1.36 3.12 -18.18
N ASN A 43 -0.78 1.96 -18.48
CA ASN A 43 -0.25 1.67 -19.82
C ASN A 43 -1.24 0.91 -20.71
N THR A 44 -2.09 0.06 -20.13
CA THR A 44 -3.00 -0.81 -20.90
C THR A 44 -4.47 -0.49 -20.67
N GLY A 45 -4.82 0.32 -19.66
CA GLY A 45 -6.20 0.56 -19.24
C GLY A 45 -6.90 -0.66 -18.63
N ALA A 46 -6.21 -1.79 -18.45
CA ALA A 46 -6.79 -2.99 -17.84
C ALA A 46 -7.13 -2.76 -16.37
N TYR A 47 -8.25 -3.29 -15.91
CA TYR A 47 -8.74 -3.20 -14.54
C TYR A 47 -8.26 -4.39 -13.70
N PHE A 48 -7.83 -4.14 -12.48
CA PHE A 48 -7.35 -5.16 -11.55
C PHE A 48 -8.17 -5.07 -10.26
N ASP A 49 -8.69 -6.21 -9.80
CA ASP A 49 -9.50 -6.33 -8.59
C ASP A 49 -8.94 -7.40 -7.67
N LEU A 50 -8.12 -6.98 -6.72
CA LEU A 50 -7.49 -7.87 -5.74
C LEU A 50 -8.40 -8.15 -4.54
N LYS A 51 -9.61 -7.58 -4.49
CA LYS A 51 -10.58 -7.87 -3.41
C LYS A 51 -10.95 -9.36 -3.38
N THR A 52 -10.91 -10.01 -4.54
CA THR A 52 -11.16 -11.46 -4.70
C THR A 52 -10.21 -12.35 -3.88
N ILE A 53 -9.06 -11.83 -3.47
CA ILE A 53 -8.07 -12.53 -2.64
C ILE A 53 -7.84 -11.84 -1.28
N SER A 54 -8.65 -10.83 -0.98
CA SER A 54 -8.73 -10.21 0.34
C SER A 54 -9.63 -11.05 1.24
N LEU A 55 -9.07 -11.56 2.33
CA LEU A 55 -9.77 -12.49 3.21
C LEU A 55 -10.51 -11.75 4.31
N LEU A 56 -11.70 -12.24 4.64
CA LEU A 56 -12.48 -11.81 5.80
C LEU A 56 -12.64 -13.02 6.75
N PRO A 57 -12.76 -12.78 8.06
CA PRO A 57 -13.09 -13.85 8.99
C PRO A 57 -14.37 -14.56 8.56
N PRO A 58 -14.41 -15.90 8.59
CA PRO A 58 -15.58 -16.65 8.14
C PRO A 58 -16.78 -16.33 9.03
N GLU A 59 -17.92 -16.05 8.42
CA GLU A 59 -19.16 -15.85 9.17
C GLU A 59 -19.70 -17.19 9.68
N MET A 60 -20.03 -17.24 10.97
CA MET A 60 -20.48 -18.44 11.65
C MET A 60 -21.97 -18.38 11.97
N LYS A 61 -22.69 -19.46 11.68
CA LYS A 61 -24.07 -19.69 12.12
C LYS A 61 -24.17 -21.07 12.75
N ASP A 62 -24.64 -21.15 13.99
CA ASP A 62 -24.75 -22.40 14.76
C ASP A 62 -23.43 -23.20 14.84
N GLY A 63 -22.31 -22.48 14.98
CA GLY A 63 -20.97 -23.09 15.06
C GLY A 63 -20.42 -23.64 13.74
N LYS A 64 -21.12 -23.44 12.63
CA LYS A 64 -20.67 -23.82 11.27
C LYS A 64 -20.50 -22.58 10.41
N LYS A 65 -19.55 -22.62 9.48
CA LYS A 65 -19.41 -21.56 8.48
C LYS A 65 -20.67 -21.46 7.64
N ILE A 66 -21.13 -20.24 7.41
CA ILE A 66 -22.20 -19.97 6.45
C ILE A 66 -21.73 -20.35 5.04
N ARG A 67 -20.47 -20.06 4.72
CA ARG A 67 -19.83 -20.39 3.46
C ARG A 67 -18.71 -21.42 3.68
N PRO A 68 -18.87 -22.67 3.19
CA PRO A 68 -17.90 -23.73 3.43
C PRO A 68 -16.49 -23.45 2.86
N ASP A 69 -16.43 -22.66 1.79
CA ASP A 69 -15.21 -22.25 1.07
C ASP A 69 -14.43 -21.13 1.77
N ASP A 70 -15.03 -20.44 2.75
CA ASP A 70 -14.35 -19.37 3.46
C ASP A 70 -13.13 -19.92 4.22
N ARG A 71 -12.01 -19.20 4.07
CA ARG A 71 -10.76 -19.55 4.72
C ARG A 71 -10.81 -19.24 6.21
N GLU A 72 -10.24 -20.13 7.02
CA GLU A 72 -10.10 -19.93 8.47
C GLU A 72 -8.78 -19.25 8.84
N THR A 73 -7.81 -19.26 7.93
CA THR A 73 -6.51 -18.62 8.14
C THR A 73 -6.12 -17.78 6.93
N SER A 74 -5.31 -16.76 7.20
CA SER A 74 -4.76 -15.87 6.18
C SER A 74 -3.82 -16.64 5.24
N TRP A 75 -3.24 -15.96 4.26
CA TRP A 75 -2.28 -16.59 3.35
C TRP A 75 -0.97 -16.91 4.09
N HIS A 76 -0.51 -18.15 3.96
CA HIS A 76 0.75 -18.59 4.56
C HIS A 76 1.87 -18.61 3.53
N SER A 77 3.03 -18.13 3.92
CA SER A 77 4.25 -18.22 3.14
C SER A 77 5.39 -18.77 4.01
N ARG A 78 6.10 -19.77 3.49
CA ARG A 78 7.29 -20.30 4.16
C ARG A 78 8.44 -19.32 3.97
N GLY A 79 9.12 -18.97 5.05
CA GLY A 79 10.28 -18.08 5.00
C GLY A 79 11.60 -18.77 4.68
N TYR A 80 11.63 -20.10 4.47
CA TYR A 80 12.79 -20.95 4.17
C TYR A 80 14.09 -20.59 4.93
N ASP A 81 14.85 -19.62 4.42
CA ASP A 81 16.11 -19.08 4.95
C ASP A 81 15.94 -18.11 6.14
N TYR A 82 14.80 -17.46 6.28
CA TYR A 82 14.51 -16.54 7.38
C TYR A 82 14.27 -17.25 8.73
N GLY A 83 13.90 -18.53 8.71
CA GLY A 83 13.64 -19.32 9.93
C GLY A 83 12.28 -19.06 10.60
N ALA A 84 11.36 -18.35 9.93
CA ALA A 84 9.97 -18.22 10.37
C ALA A 84 9.00 -18.35 9.19
N ASN A 85 7.76 -18.72 9.49
CA ASN A 85 6.66 -18.66 8.52
C ASN A 85 5.92 -17.33 8.66
N PHE A 86 5.44 -16.83 7.53
CA PHE A 86 4.73 -15.57 7.43
C PHE A 86 3.26 -15.81 7.19
N THR A 87 2.44 -14.99 7.84
CA THR A 87 0.98 -14.97 7.69
C THR A 87 0.59 -13.59 7.17
N ILE A 88 -0.11 -13.53 6.04
CA ILE A 88 -0.36 -12.32 5.27
C ILE A 88 -1.79 -12.30 4.77
N ASN A 89 -2.47 -11.17 4.87
CA ASN A 89 -3.68 -10.90 4.12
C ASN A 89 -3.45 -9.78 3.09
N ILE A 90 -4.29 -9.72 2.07
CA ILE A 90 -4.20 -8.78 0.96
C ILE A 90 -5.27 -7.70 1.11
N CYS A 91 -4.86 -6.44 1.05
CA CYS A 91 -5.71 -5.25 1.16
C CYS A 91 -6.49 -5.07 2.47
N GLY A 92 -6.22 -5.89 3.48
CA GLY A 92 -6.93 -5.88 4.76
C GLY A 92 -6.12 -6.59 5.84
N PRO A 93 -6.56 -6.51 7.10
CA PRO A 93 -5.86 -7.10 8.23
C PRO A 93 -5.89 -8.62 8.17
N VAL A 94 -4.94 -9.26 8.84
CA VAL A 94 -4.98 -10.72 9.00
C VAL A 94 -6.25 -11.13 9.75
N ILE A 95 -6.80 -12.29 9.42
CA ILE A 95 -8.02 -12.79 10.06
C ILE A 95 -7.76 -13.44 11.43
N GLU A 96 -6.48 -13.69 11.73
CA GLU A 96 -6.00 -14.12 13.03
C GLU A 96 -6.18 -13.01 14.08
N ASN A 97 -6.63 -13.37 15.28
CA ASN A 97 -6.64 -12.46 16.41
C ASN A 97 -5.22 -12.35 16.96
N LEU A 98 -4.64 -11.16 16.87
CA LEU A 98 -3.29 -10.88 17.35
C LEU A 98 -3.31 -10.17 18.70
N GLU A 99 -2.43 -10.62 19.59
CA GLU A 99 -2.16 -10.02 20.89
C GLU A 99 -0.65 -9.88 21.08
N ASP A 100 -0.24 -8.94 21.95
CA ASP A 100 1.15 -8.70 22.35
C ASP A 100 2.13 -8.52 21.18
N VAL A 101 1.70 -7.78 20.15
CA VAL A 101 2.53 -7.50 18.97
C VAL A 101 3.67 -6.55 19.33
N VAL A 102 4.91 -7.00 19.11
CA VAL A 102 6.10 -6.30 19.59
C VAL A 102 6.19 -4.88 19.02
N GLY A 103 6.14 -3.88 19.92
CA GLY A 103 6.33 -2.47 19.60
C GLY A 103 5.23 -1.87 18.71
N VAL A 104 4.06 -2.49 18.62
CA VAL A 104 2.87 -1.92 17.95
C VAL A 104 1.83 -1.65 19.03
N ASP A 105 1.18 -0.49 19.00
CA ASP A 105 0.15 -0.14 19.98
C ASP A 105 -1.06 -1.06 19.86
N LYS A 106 -1.74 -1.31 20.98
CA LYS A 106 -2.87 -2.24 21.06
C LYS A 106 -4.00 -1.86 20.10
N GLU A 107 -4.23 -0.56 19.90
CA GLU A 107 -5.21 0.01 18.99
C GLU A 107 -4.84 -0.15 17.52
N ARG A 108 -3.69 -0.76 17.21
CA ARG A 108 -3.23 -1.04 15.84
C ARG A 108 -3.08 -2.52 15.57
N TRP A 109 -3.29 -3.41 16.55
CA TRP A 109 -3.15 -4.85 16.34
C TRP A 109 -4.16 -5.39 15.33
N GLN A 110 -5.40 -4.90 15.37
CA GLN A 110 -6.46 -5.25 14.42
C GLN A 110 -6.23 -4.74 12.98
N ASN A 111 -5.22 -3.89 12.78
CA ASN A 111 -4.84 -3.37 11.48
C ASN A 111 -3.61 -4.07 10.90
N VAL A 112 -2.97 -4.98 11.65
CA VAL A 112 -1.81 -5.75 11.16
C VAL A 112 -2.25 -6.62 9.99
N SER A 113 -1.57 -6.48 8.85
CA SER A 113 -1.90 -7.22 7.62
C SER A 113 -0.90 -8.30 7.26
N ALA A 114 0.24 -8.30 7.94
CA ALA A 114 1.26 -9.31 7.78
C ALA A 114 2.09 -9.43 9.05
N PHE A 115 2.39 -10.65 9.46
CA PHE A 115 3.21 -10.93 10.65
C PHE A 115 3.99 -12.24 10.53
N TYR A 116 4.93 -12.43 11.46
CA TYR A 116 5.58 -13.72 11.72
C TYR A 116 5.77 -13.92 13.22
N ASN A 117 5.96 -15.17 13.61
CA ASN A 117 6.31 -15.54 14.99
C ASN A 117 7.75 -16.03 15.05
N MET A 118 8.52 -15.54 16.02
CA MET A 118 9.91 -15.95 16.26
C MET A 118 10.21 -15.83 17.75
N ASP A 119 10.84 -16.84 18.34
CA ASP A 119 11.17 -16.91 19.78
C ASP A 119 9.97 -16.63 20.71
N GLY A 120 8.80 -17.14 20.35
CA GLY A 120 7.56 -16.97 21.11
C GLY A 120 6.96 -15.56 21.05
N LYS A 121 7.47 -14.69 20.18
CA LYS A 121 6.99 -13.31 20.01
C LYS A 121 6.39 -13.09 18.62
N THR A 122 5.36 -12.25 18.58
CA THR A 122 4.67 -11.84 17.35
C THR A 122 5.25 -10.52 16.84
N TYR A 123 5.72 -10.51 15.60
CA TYR A 123 6.24 -9.32 14.94
C TYR A 123 5.39 -8.96 13.72
N SER A 124 4.84 -7.74 13.70
CA SER A 124 4.18 -7.19 12.52
C SER A 124 5.22 -6.76 11.49
N ILE A 125 4.96 -7.07 10.22
CA ILE A 125 5.74 -6.57 9.07
C ILE A 125 4.94 -5.56 8.24
N GLY A 126 3.82 -5.08 8.78
CA GLY A 126 3.09 -3.92 8.25
C GLY A 126 1.61 -3.89 8.60
N GLN A 127 1.07 -2.68 8.54
CA GLN A 127 -0.35 -2.33 8.72
C GLN A 127 -1.10 -2.40 7.38
N GLN A 128 -2.43 -2.50 7.47
CA GLN A 128 -3.30 -2.59 6.31
C GLN A 128 -3.18 -1.39 5.38
N SER A 129 -3.16 -1.69 4.10
CA SER A 129 -3.29 -0.73 3.01
C SER A 129 -4.05 -1.38 1.87
N SER A 130 -4.87 -0.60 1.19
CA SER A 130 -5.57 -0.99 -0.04
C SER A 130 -5.01 -0.27 -1.27
N ASP A 131 -3.88 0.43 -1.11
CA ASP A 131 -3.32 1.32 -2.12
C ASP A 131 -2.41 0.52 -3.05
N LEU A 132 -2.96 0.16 -4.21
CA LEU A 132 -2.24 -0.53 -5.26
C LEU A 132 -1.48 0.47 -6.12
N VAL A 133 -0.29 0.08 -6.59
CA VAL A 133 0.54 0.92 -7.45
C VAL A 133 1.16 0.08 -8.57
N PHE A 134 1.18 0.62 -9.77
CA PHE A 134 2.02 0.09 -10.84
C PHE A 134 3.42 0.68 -10.76
N ARG A 135 4.42 -0.19 -10.56
CA ARG A 135 5.84 0.16 -10.71
C ARG A 135 6.36 -0.49 -11.99
N GLY A 136 6.43 0.29 -13.07
CA GLY A 136 6.66 -0.25 -14.41
C GLY A 136 5.51 -1.18 -14.83
N ARG A 137 5.81 -2.47 -15.06
CA ARG A 137 4.80 -3.50 -15.40
C ARG A 137 4.34 -4.34 -14.22
N LYS A 138 4.87 -4.08 -13.01
CA LYS A 138 4.54 -4.84 -11.81
C LYS A 138 3.44 -4.12 -11.05
N LEU A 139 2.36 -4.86 -10.77
CA LEU A 139 1.35 -4.46 -9.78
C LEU A 139 1.91 -4.72 -8.39
N VAL A 140 1.85 -3.74 -7.50
CA VAL A 140 2.53 -3.75 -6.21
C VAL A 140 1.61 -3.25 -5.09
N LEU A 141 1.73 -3.86 -3.91
CA LEU A 141 1.13 -3.42 -2.65
C LEU A 141 2.22 -3.26 -1.58
N ASN A 142 2.13 -2.21 -0.78
CA ASN A 142 3.08 -1.90 0.29
C ASN A 142 2.36 -1.83 1.64
N TYR A 143 2.92 -2.52 2.64
CA TYR A 143 2.53 -2.34 4.04
C TYR A 143 3.67 -1.70 4.82
N THR A 144 3.34 -0.71 5.65
CA THR A 144 4.30 0.06 6.46
C THR A 144 3.95 -0.04 7.93
N ASP A 145 4.75 0.59 8.80
CA ASP A 145 4.41 0.79 10.21
C ASP A 145 4.22 -0.50 11.02
N GLY A 146 5.00 -1.54 10.67
CA GLY A 146 5.08 -2.77 11.46
C GLY A 146 5.84 -2.60 12.78
N SER A 147 6.29 -3.73 13.33
CA SER A 147 7.14 -3.74 14.51
C SER A 147 8.46 -2.98 14.27
N PRO A 148 9.14 -2.46 15.32
CA PRO A 148 10.45 -1.84 15.17
C PRO A 148 11.46 -2.78 14.53
N CYS A 149 12.33 -2.22 13.69
CA CYS A 149 13.41 -2.97 13.07
C CYS A 149 14.48 -3.33 14.10
N PRO A 150 15.21 -4.44 13.88
CA PRO A 150 16.33 -4.79 14.76
C PRO A 150 17.32 -3.63 14.76
N THR A 151 17.79 -3.25 15.95
CA THR A 151 18.89 -2.31 16.06
C THR A 151 20.12 -2.97 15.48
N SER A 152 20.82 -2.29 14.57
CA SER A 152 22.13 -2.70 14.06
C SER A 152 23.17 -2.58 15.18
N GLY A 153 23.09 -3.44 16.21
CA GLY A 153 23.74 -3.13 17.48
C GLY A 153 23.73 -4.17 18.59
N GLU A 154 23.29 -5.42 18.40
CA GLU A 154 23.57 -6.45 19.42
C GLU A 154 25.07 -6.80 19.55
N THR A 155 25.95 -6.25 18.71
CA THR A 155 27.42 -6.38 18.84
C THR A 155 28.25 -5.11 18.63
N ARG A 156 27.67 -3.90 18.67
CA ARG A 156 28.49 -2.66 18.65
C ARG A 156 28.07 -1.69 19.73
N ARG A 157 28.92 -1.66 20.77
CA ARG A 157 29.01 -0.71 21.88
C ARG A 157 28.30 0.62 21.57
N LYS A 158 27.47 1.06 22.53
CA LYS A 158 27.12 2.47 22.79
C LYS A 158 28.14 3.42 22.14
N ARG A 159 27.78 3.96 20.98
CA ARG A 159 28.25 5.28 20.59
C ARG A 159 27.01 6.13 20.65
N ASP A 160 26.87 6.79 21.78
CA ASP A 160 25.88 7.80 22.05
C ASP A 160 25.95 8.83 20.92
N LEU A 161 24.97 8.79 20.01
CA LEU A 161 24.65 9.93 19.17
C LEU A 161 23.74 10.83 20.00
N VAL A 162 24.35 11.59 20.91
CA VAL A 162 23.66 12.69 21.59
C VAL A 162 23.41 13.77 20.54
N PRO A 163 22.15 14.18 20.29
CA PRO A 163 21.88 15.40 19.55
C PRO A 163 22.54 16.57 20.29
N ARG A 164 23.43 17.31 19.62
CA ARG A 164 23.92 18.59 20.14
C ARG A 164 22.74 19.55 20.19
N ASP A 165 22.14 19.69 21.36
CA ASP A 165 21.43 20.91 21.71
C ASP A 165 22.51 21.97 21.95
N ASP A 166 22.66 22.89 21.00
CA ASP A 166 23.37 24.14 21.24
C ASP A 166 22.53 24.95 22.23
N ARG A 167 22.82 24.78 23.52
CA ARG A 167 22.31 25.66 24.58
C ARG A 167 23.47 26.35 25.25
N ASP A 168 23.46 27.66 25.12
CA ASP A 168 24.43 28.59 25.68
C ASP A 168 24.69 28.33 27.16
N HIS A 169 25.96 28.46 27.52
CA HIS A 169 26.45 28.45 28.88
C HIS A 169 25.83 29.59 29.69
N ASP A 170 25.14 29.25 30.77
CA ASP A 170 25.19 30.03 32.00
C ASP A 170 25.32 29.07 33.19
N GLN A 171 26.35 29.30 33.99
CA GLN A 171 26.73 28.56 35.19
C GLN A 171 25.76 28.90 36.32
N ASP A 172 25.32 27.89 37.09
CA ASP A 172 25.28 28.06 38.54
C ASP A 172 25.29 26.71 39.28
N ASP A 173 26.01 26.71 40.38
CA ASP A 173 26.42 25.54 41.17
C ASP A 173 25.35 25.11 42.18
N GLY A 174 25.17 23.79 42.38
CA GLY A 174 24.28 23.31 43.45
C GLY A 174 24.27 21.80 43.64
N LYS A 175 25.02 21.32 44.64
CA LYS A 175 25.00 19.94 45.15
C LYS A 175 23.60 19.53 45.62
N ASN A 176 23.18 18.30 45.32
CA ASN A 176 22.60 17.41 46.34
C ASN A 176 22.50 15.96 45.88
N ASP A 177 23.17 15.09 46.63
CA ASP A 177 23.03 13.64 46.57
C ASP A 177 21.71 13.21 47.23
N ASN A 178 20.89 12.46 46.48
CA ASN A 178 20.00 11.38 46.92
C ASN A 178 18.75 11.31 46.02
N LYS A 179 18.73 10.34 45.11
CA LYS A 179 17.53 9.55 44.80
C LYS A 179 17.92 8.31 44.00
N GLY A 180 17.86 7.16 44.68
CA GLY A 180 17.54 5.90 44.00
C GLY A 180 16.07 5.90 43.59
N GLY A 181 15.76 5.12 42.56
CA GLY A 181 14.40 4.89 42.08
C GLY A 181 14.19 5.32 40.64
N ASP A 182 14.01 4.32 39.79
CA ASP A 182 13.24 4.34 38.53
C ASP A 182 13.87 5.05 37.33
N LYS A 183 14.71 4.29 36.61
CA LYS A 183 15.09 4.56 35.21
C LYS A 183 14.39 3.55 34.29
N ASP A 184 13.07 3.69 34.13
CA ASP A 184 12.34 2.97 33.09
C ASP A 184 11.62 3.91 32.10
N GLU A 185 11.74 5.23 32.24
CA GLU A 185 11.07 6.19 31.34
C GLU A 185 11.79 6.43 30.00
N ASP A 186 13.06 6.00 29.86
CA ASP A 186 13.84 6.24 28.64
C ASP A 186 13.58 5.21 27.52
N ARG A 187 12.95 4.07 27.81
CA ARG A 187 12.74 3.02 26.79
C ARG A 187 11.65 3.37 25.76
N ASP A 188 10.72 4.25 26.12
CA ASP A 188 9.58 4.55 25.25
C ASP A 188 9.95 5.58 24.16
N SER A 189 10.82 6.53 24.49
CA SER A 189 11.26 7.58 23.55
C SER A 189 12.06 7.04 22.35
N ASP A 190 12.83 5.96 22.54
CA ASP A 190 13.66 5.36 21.50
C ASP A 190 12.81 4.61 20.44
N THR A 191 11.60 4.17 20.78
CA THR A 191 10.73 3.45 19.82
C THR A 191 10.09 4.36 18.76
N LYS A 192 9.97 5.67 19.05
CA LYS A 192 9.34 6.64 18.15
C LYS A 192 10.18 6.94 16.90
N TYR A 193 11.51 6.86 17.02
CA TYR A 193 12.44 7.17 15.93
C TYR A 193 13.04 5.95 15.24
N ARG A 194 12.68 4.73 15.71
CA ARG A 194 13.15 3.50 15.09
C ARG A 194 12.42 3.23 13.79
N ARG A 195 13.19 2.86 12.76
CA ARG A 195 12.68 2.36 11.48
C ARG A 195 11.71 1.20 11.77
N ARG A 196 10.59 1.18 11.06
CA ARG A 196 9.53 0.20 11.21
C ARG A 196 9.61 -0.84 10.10
N LYS A 197 9.27 -2.09 10.42
CA LYS A 197 9.25 -3.17 9.45
C LYS A 197 8.20 -2.87 8.38
N SER A 198 8.50 -3.23 7.14
CA SER A 198 7.64 -3.00 5.99
C SER A 198 7.65 -4.18 5.03
N THR A 199 6.56 -4.33 4.29
CA THR A 199 6.38 -5.42 3.34
C THR A 199 6.07 -4.87 1.96
N LEU A 200 6.77 -5.37 0.96
CA LEU A 200 6.51 -5.12 -0.45
C LEU A 200 6.04 -6.41 -1.10
N MET A 201 4.87 -6.38 -1.70
CA MET A 201 4.34 -7.50 -2.48
C MET A 201 4.27 -7.12 -3.95
N SER A 202 4.74 -8.00 -4.82
CA SER A 202 4.45 -7.91 -6.25
C SER A 202 3.44 -8.98 -6.66
N PHE A 203 2.50 -8.61 -7.51
CA PHE A 203 1.48 -9.52 -8.01
C PHE A 203 1.84 -10.00 -9.42
N LEU A 204 1.71 -11.31 -9.63
CA LEU A 204 1.94 -11.98 -10.90
C LEU A 204 0.66 -12.69 -11.34
N CYS A 205 0.25 -12.44 -12.58
CA CYS A 205 -0.86 -13.15 -13.21
C CYS A 205 -0.57 -14.65 -13.27
N ASP A 206 -1.47 -15.45 -12.72
CA ASP A 206 -1.46 -16.90 -12.80
C ASP A 206 -2.90 -17.37 -13.07
N ARG A 207 -3.21 -17.66 -14.35
CA ARG A 207 -4.57 -18.02 -14.79
C ARG A 207 -4.94 -19.46 -14.45
N ASP A 208 -3.95 -20.31 -14.24
CA ASP A 208 -4.14 -21.74 -14.01
C ASP A 208 -4.44 -22.04 -12.53
N LEU A 209 -4.30 -21.03 -11.66
CA LEU A 209 -4.58 -21.12 -10.24
C LEU A 209 -6.10 -21.09 -9.97
N VAL A 210 -6.71 -22.27 -9.92
CA VAL A 210 -8.15 -22.42 -9.63
C VAL A 210 -8.42 -22.44 -8.12
N THR A 211 -7.67 -23.24 -7.37
CA THR A 211 -7.72 -23.32 -5.91
C THR A 211 -6.32 -23.65 -5.35
N PRO A 212 -5.78 -22.88 -4.39
CA PRO A 212 -6.32 -21.65 -3.79
C PRO A 212 -6.39 -20.46 -4.76
N ALA A 213 -7.16 -19.41 -4.42
CA ALA A 213 -7.29 -18.20 -5.26
C ALA A 213 -6.00 -17.34 -5.35
N ALA A 214 -5.07 -17.55 -4.42
CA ALA A 214 -3.74 -16.95 -4.45
C ALA A 214 -2.70 -17.89 -3.82
N THR A 215 -1.44 -17.73 -4.24
CA THR A 215 -0.27 -18.32 -3.57
C THR A 215 0.72 -17.21 -3.24
N VAL A 216 1.11 -17.12 -1.97
CA VAL A 216 2.08 -16.13 -1.48
C VAL A 216 3.43 -16.81 -1.27
N SER A 217 4.47 -16.25 -1.87
CA SER A 217 5.83 -16.77 -1.79
C SER A 217 6.77 -15.70 -1.25
N TYR A 218 7.49 -16.04 -0.19
CA TYR A 218 8.55 -15.22 0.35
C TYR A 218 9.75 -15.25 -0.60
N VAL A 219 10.24 -14.06 -0.94
CA VAL A 219 11.39 -13.91 -1.83
C VAL A 219 12.65 -13.58 -1.05
N GLY A 220 12.55 -12.75 0.00
CA GLY A 220 13.70 -12.43 0.84
C GLY A 220 13.56 -11.17 1.70
N THR A 221 14.56 -10.96 2.54
CA THR A 221 14.83 -9.72 3.26
C THR A 221 16.34 -9.45 3.25
N LEU A 222 16.77 -8.20 3.34
CA LEU A 222 18.19 -7.84 3.39
C LEU A 222 18.65 -7.37 4.77
N ASP A 223 17.74 -6.81 5.56
CA ASP A 223 18.03 -6.12 6.82
C ASP A 223 17.08 -6.55 7.95
N SER A 224 16.27 -7.60 7.73
CA SER A 224 15.21 -8.04 8.63
C SER A 224 14.22 -6.91 8.98
N CYS A 225 14.11 -5.91 8.10
CA CYS A 225 13.27 -4.74 8.24
C CYS A 225 12.36 -4.56 7.02
N SER A 226 12.85 -4.83 5.82
CA SER A 226 12.05 -4.82 4.59
C SER A 226 11.91 -6.23 4.00
N TYR A 227 10.66 -6.65 3.79
CA TYR A 227 10.32 -8.01 3.35
C TYR A 227 9.71 -7.95 1.96
N TYR A 228 10.12 -8.87 1.08
CA TYR A 228 9.61 -8.94 -0.28
C TYR A 228 8.91 -10.27 -0.53
N PHE A 229 7.71 -10.20 -1.12
CA PHE A 229 6.90 -11.35 -1.48
C PHE A 229 6.43 -11.26 -2.94
N GLU A 230 6.29 -12.42 -3.57
CA GLU A 230 5.57 -12.57 -4.83
C GLU A 230 4.24 -13.27 -4.57
N VAL A 231 3.15 -12.66 -5.07
CA VAL A 231 1.80 -13.20 -4.96
C VAL A 231 1.31 -13.60 -6.35
N ARG A 232 1.05 -14.88 -6.55
CA ARG A 232 0.49 -15.42 -7.80
C ARG A 232 -1.01 -15.58 -7.67
N THR A 233 -1.75 -15.03 -8.63
CA THR A 233 -3.23 -15.09 -8.64
C THR A 233 -3.81 -14.77 -10.02
N ALA A 234 -4.98 -15.31 -10.33
CA ALA A 234 -5.75 -14.94 -11.51
C ALA A 234 -6.25 -13.49 -11.45
N ALA A 235 -6.44 -12.93 -10.26
CA ALA A 235 -6.87 -11.54 -10.06
C ALA A 235 -5.87 -10.50 -10.60
N ALA A 236 -4.61 -10.90 -10.74
CA ALA A 236 -3.53 -10.08 -11.27
C ALA A 236 -3.40 -10.14 -12.80
N CYS A 237 -4.35 -10.77 -13.51
CA CYS A 237 -4.30 -10.93 -14.96
C CYS A 237 -4.87 -9.77 -15.78
N GLY A 238 -5.46 -8.77 -15.12
CA GLY A 238 -6.11 -7.63 -15.77
C GLY A 238 -7.38 -8.06 -16.50
N GLY A 239 -8.47 -7.34 -16.27
CA GLY A 239 -9.77 -7.57 -16.89
C GLY A 239 -10.44 -6.27 -17.31
N VAL A 240 -11.71 -6.39 -17.64
CA VAL A 240 -12.60 -5.23 -17.80
C VAL A 240 -13.33 -5.01 -16.48
N ALA A 241 -13.47 -3.76 -16.06
CA ALA A 241 -14.31 -3.46 -14.90
C ALA A 241 -15.75 -3.84 -15.22
N ALA A 242 -16.41 -4.58 -14.31
CA ALA A 242 -17.84 -4.80 -14.43
C ALA A 242 -18.53 -3.43 -14.32
N SER A 243 -19.24 -3.03 -15.39
CA SER A 243 -20.01 -1.79 -15.38
C SER A 243 -21.06 -1.87 -14.29
N THR A 244 -21.03 -0.94 -13.34
CA THR A 244 -22.09 -0.78 -12.33
C THR A 244 -23.36 -0.17 -12.92
N ASP A 245 -23.29 0.29 -14.16
CA ASP A 245 -24.44 0.69 -14.95
C ASP A 245 -24.92 -0.52 -15.77
N GLY A 246 -26.21 -0.82 -15.69
CA GLY A 246 -26.86 -2.02 -16.24
C GLY A 246 -26.57 -2.28 -17.71
N GLY A 247 -25.41 -2.87 -17.99
CA GLY A 247 -25.00 -3.32 -19.31
C GLY A 247 -25.91 -4.44 -19.77
N LEU A 248 -26.61 -4.22 -20.88
CA LEU A 248 -27.47 -5.20 -21.52
C LEU A 248 -26.67 -6.48 -21.77
N SER A 249 -27.10 -7.57 -21.14
CA SER A 249 -26.56 -8.89 -21.43
C SER A 249 -26.81 -9.23 -22.91
N PRO A 250 -25.87 -9.89 -23.62
CA PRO A 250 -26.07 -10.35 -25.00
C PRO A 250 -27.32 -11.22 -25.20
N ALA A 251 -27.87 -11.79 -24.13
CA ALA A 251 -29.12 -12.55 -24.14
C ALA A 251 -30.38 -11.71 -24.41
N GLY A 252 -30.32 -10.37 -24.36
CA GLY A 252 -31.48 -9.49 -24.58
C GLY A 252 -31.77 -9.11 -26.03
N VAL A 253 -30.90 -9.46 -26.99
CA VAL A 253 -31.00 -8.99 -28.39
C VAL A 253 -31.73 -9.97 -29.31
N PHE A 254 -32.08 -11.18 -28.84
CA PHE A 254 -32.79 -12.18 -29.64
C PHE A 254 -34.27 -12.40 -29.24
N GLY A 255 -34.84 -11.49 -28.45
CA GLY A 255 -36.24 -11.54 -28.01
C GLY A 255 -37.17 -10.59 -28.77
N VAL A 256 -37.10 -10.56 -30.10
CA VAL A 256 -38.12 -9.92 -30.94
C VAL A 256 -38.34 -10.77 -32.18
N MET A 257 -39.24 -11.75 -32.05
CA MET A 257 -40.08 -12.28 -33.11
C MET A 257 -41.31 -12.94 -32.51
#